data_AF-A0A3E1NPY8-F1
#
_entry.id   AF-A0A3E1NPY8-F1
#
_cell.length_a   1.000
_cell.length_b   1.000
_cell.length_c   1.000
_cell.angle_alpha   90.00
_cell.angle_beta   90.00
_cell.angle_gamma   90.00
#
_symmetry.space_group_name_H-M   'P 1'
#
loop_
_entity.id
_entity.type
_entity.pdbx_description
1 polymer ?
#
loop_
_entity_poly.entity_id
_entity_poly.type
_entity_poly.pdbx_seq_one_letter_code
_entity_poly.pdbx_strand_id
1 'polypeptide(L)'
;MSMSYAYSGLTHEQKQAQLEMALASGSETALYLIQELYTKTLLFHVYNQLRNTNPQRNTIERIIMDAYISLWAVKDNYRSIAAVKSFLYQTTTEACEGYCRRYGKPVISTVDTVYPSAPLNRRHMEETVQEHWV
;
A
#
# COMPACT_ATOMS: atom_id res chain seq x y z
N MET A 1 15.58 15.33 -19.28
CA MET A 1 14.38 16.20 -19.23
C MET A 1 13.25 15.40 -18.61
N SER A 2 12.68 15.94 -17.55
CA SER A 2 11.95 15.21 -16.50
C SER A 2 10.53 14.82 -16.89
N MET A 3 10.28 13.52 -17.09
CA MET A 3 8.93 12.95 -17.30
C MET A 3 8.00 13.13 -16.08
N SER A 4 8.55 13.50 -14.92
CA SER A 4 7.78 13.78 -13.69
C SER A 4 6.71 14.87 -13.88
N TYR A 5 6.91 15.84 -14.79
CA TYR A 5 5.88 16.87 -15.06
C TYR A 5 4.75 16.40 -16.00
N ALA A 6 4.96 15.33 -16.76
CA ALA A 6 3.96 14.83 -17.70
C ALA A 6 2.80 14.12 -16.98
N TYR A 7 3.03 13.59 -15.78
CA TYR A 7 1.98 12.92 -15.01
C TYR A 7 1.04 13.90 -14.30
N SER A 8 1.48 15.12 -13.98
CA SER A 8 0.70 16.05 -13.15
C SER A 8 -0.56 16.60 -13.84
N GLY A 9 -0.57 16.68 -15.17
CA GLY A 9 -1.67 17.25 -15.97
C GLY A 9 -2.62 16.25 -16.63
N LEU A 10 -2.41 14.95 -16.45
CA LEU A 10 -3.21 13.91 -17.10
C LEU A 10 -4.49 13.58 -16.31
N THR A 11 -5.56 13.27 -17.04
CA THR A 11 -6.79 12.73 -16.43
C THR A 11 -6.51 11.37 -15.76
N HIS A 12 -7.35 10.97 -14.82
CA HIS A 12 -7.21 9.66 -14.14
C HIS A 12 -7.14 8.50 -15.14
N GLU A 13 -7.94 8.57 -16.21
CA GLU A 13 -7.99 7.57 -17.28
C GLU A 13 -6.69 7.54 -18.11
N GLN A 14 -6.13 8.70 -18.43
CA GLN A 14 -4.85 8.78 -19.15
C GLN A 14 -3.67 8.26 -18.33
N LYS A 15 -3.66 8.54 -17.02
CA LYS A 15 -2.65 8.00 -16.08
C LYS A 15 -2.75 6.47 -15.99
N GLN A 16 -3.96 5.95 -16.01
CA GLN A 16 -4.22 4.52 -15.95
C GLN A 16 -3.75 3.83 -17.24
N ALA A 17 -4.10 4.38 -18.41
CA ALA A 17 -3.67 3.84 -19.70
C ALA A 17 -2.14 3.88 -19.89
N GLN A 18 -1.48 4.97 -19.49
CA GLN A 18 -0.01 5.05 -19.53
C GLN A 18 0.65 4.00 -18.63
N LEU A 19 0.08 3.76 -17.45
CA LEU A 19 0.60 2.77 -16.52
C LEU A 19 0.42 1.35 -17.02
N GLU A 20 -0.71 1.04 -17.66
CA GLU A 20 -0.96 -0.28 -18.28
C GLU A 20 -0.03 -0.54 -19.47
N MET A 21 0.24 0.48 -20.30
CA MET A 21 1.25 0.38 -21.37
C MET A 21 2.67 0.21 -20.82
N ALA A 22 3.01 0.93 -19.74
CA ALA A 22 4.31 0.81 -19.09
C ALA A 22 4.48 -0.58 -18.44
N LEU A 23 3.44 -1.11 -17.81
CA LEU A 23 3.41 -2.46 -17.26
C LEU A 23 3.63 -3.52 -18.33
N ALA A 24 2.94 -3.42 -19.47
CA ALA A 24 3.07 -4.36 -20.58
C ALA A 24 4.48 -4.38 -21.21
N SER A 25 5.24 -3.29 -21.08
CA SER A 25 6.61 -3.18 -21.58
C SER A 25 7.68 -3.59 -20.56
N GLY A 26 7.30 -3.95 -19.32
CA GLY A 26 8.24 -4.33 -18.27
C GLY A 26 9.24 -3.23 -17.90
N SER A 27 8.90 -1.97 -18.19
CA SER A 27 9.79 -0.82 -18.04
C SER A 27 9.99 -0.43 -16.58
N GLU A 28 11.20 -0.02 -16.21
CA GLU A 28 11.50 0.57 -14.89
C GLU A 28 10.64 1.82 -14.61
N THR A 29 10.21 2.52 -15.66
CA THR A 29 9.27 3.65 -15.54
C THR A 29 7.92 3.19 -14.98
N ALA A 30 7.47 1.97 -15.29
CA ALA A 30 6.23 1.43 -14.73
C ALA A 30 6.35 1.25 -13.21
N LEU A 31 7.48 0.72 -12.75
CA LEU A 31 7.73 0.52 -11.32
C LEU A 31 7.74 1.85 -10.56
N TYR A 32 8.41 2.87 -11.10
CA TYR A 32 8.42 4.21 -10.53
C TYR A 32 7.00 4.77 -10.38
N LEU A 33 6.17 4.66 -11.42
CA LEU A 33 4.79 5.17 -11.40
C LEU A 33 3.91 4.40 -10.39
N ILE A 34 4.08 3.08 -10.29
CA ILE A 34 3.39 2.26 -9.29
C ILE A 34 3.80 2.70 -7.88
N GLN A 35 5.09 2.94 -7.65
CA GLN A 35 5.60 3.43 -6.37
C GLN A 35 5.01 4.80 -6.01
N GLU A 36 4.96 5.73 -6.95
CA GLU A 36 4.39 7.06 -6.73
C GLU A 36 2.89 6.97 -6.35
N LEU A 37 2.14 6.06 -6.99
CA LEU A 37 0.70 5.89 -6.75
C LEU A 37 0.37 5.19 -5.44
N TYR A 38 1.08 4.10 -5.11
CA TYR A 38 0.65 3.20 -4.04
C TYR A 38 1.41 3.34 -2.73
N THR A 39 2.59 3.95 -2.72
CA THR A 39 3.45 3.97 -1.51
C THR A 39 2.77 4.62 -0.32
N LYS A 40 2.09 5.77 -0.51
CA LYS A 40 1.38 6.44 0.59
C LYS A 40 0.25 5.58 1.17
N THR A 41 -0.51 4.91 0.30
CA THR A 41 -1.61 4.06 0.72
C THR A 41 -1.12 2.77 1.40
N LEU A 42 -0.01 2.20 0.91
CA LEU A 42 0.63 1.03 1.53
C LEU A 42 1.25 1.38 2.89
N LEU A 43 1.86 2.56 3.04
CA LEU A 43 2.35 3.05 4.33
C LEU A 43 1.23 3.08 5.37
N PHE A 44 0.09 3.66 5.02
CA PHE A 44 -1.07 3.69 5.91
C PHE A 44 -1.62 2.28 6.20
N HIS A 45 -1.71 1.41 5.19
CA HIS A 45 -2.15 0.02 5.33
C HIS A 45 -1.28 -0.77 6.31
N VAL A 46 0.04 -0.77 6.10
CA VAL A 46 1.02 -1.52 6.92
C VAL A 46 1.08 -0.95 8.33
N TYR A 47 1.05 0.38 8.49
CA TYR A 47 1.00 1.00 9.81
C TYR A 47 -0.23 0.54 10.61
N ASN A 48 -1.40 0.53 9.99
CA ASN A 48 -2.64 0.10 10.65
C ASN A 48 -2.63 -1.39 11.03
N GLN A 49 -2.11 -2.24 10.14
CA GLN A 49 -1.95 -3.68 10.39
C GLN A 49 -1.05 -3.95 11.60
N LEU A 50 0.02 -3.17 11.75
CA LEU A 50 1.04 -3.39 12.76
C LEU A 50 0.86 -2.56 14.03
N ARG A 51 -0.17 -1.69 14.13
CA ARG A 51 -0.33 -0.71 15.23
C ARG A 51 -0.15 -1.27 16.64
N ASN A 52 -0.55 -2.52 16.89
CA ASN A 52 -0.48 -3.17 18.20
C ASN A 52 0.92 -3.70 18.55
N THR A 53 1.85 -3.68 17.59
CA THR A 53 3.21 -4.23 17.74
C THR A 53 4.28 -3.15 17.91
N ASN A 54 3.87 -1.88 18.02
CA ASN A 54 4.74 -0.70 18.06
C ASN A 54 5.91 -0.78 17.05
N PRO A 55 5.60 -0.89 15.74
CA PRO A 55 6.60 -1.10 14.71
C PRO A 55 7.46 0.16 14.55
N GLN A 56 8.78 -0.02 14.40
CA GLN A 56 9.64 1.08 14.01
C GLN A 56 9.34 1.49 12.55
N ARG A 57 9.43 2.79 12.25
CA ARG A 57 9.22 3.35 10.89
C ARG A 57 10.01 2.61 9.81
N ASN A 58 11.28 2.30 10.08
CA ASN A 58 12.16 1.58 9.15
C ASN A 58 11.65 0.16 8.83
N THR A 59 10.92 -0.48 9.75
CA THR A 59 10.32 -1.80 9.50
C THR A 59 9.18 -1.71 8.51
N ILE A 60 8.32 -0.71 8.67
CA ILE A 60 7.20 -0.45 7.75
C ILE A 60 7.73 -0.16 6.35
N GLU A 61 8.72 0.74 6.24
CA GLU A 61 9.35 1.07 4.96
C GLU A 61 9.98 -0.16 4.31
N ARG A 62 10.66 -1.01 5.09
CA ARG A 62 11.25 -2.25 4.57
C ARG A 62 10.21 -3.23 4.02
N ILE A 63 9.10 -3.45 4.74
CA ILE A 63 8.01 -4.33 4.26
C ILE A 63 7.49 -3.87 2.89
N ILE A 64 7.35 -2.56 2.70
CA ILE A 64 6.85 -1.99 1.44
C ILE A 64 7.91 -2.11 0.33
N MET A 65 9.18 -1.85 0.64
CA MET A 65 10.27 -2.04 -0.32
C MET A 65 10.37 -3.50 -0.76
N ASP A 66 10.29 -4.45 0.18
CA ASP A 66 10.32 -5.89 -0.12
C ASP A 66 9.13 -6.31 -1.00
N ALA A 67 7.96 -5.72 -0.81
CA ALA A 67 6.80 -5.95 -1.67
C ALA A 67 7.02 -5.44 -3.09
N TYR A 68 7.65 -4.27 -3.28
CA TYR A 68 7.99 -3.76 -4.61
C TYR A 68 9.11 -4.58 -5.29
N ILE A 69 10.10 -5.05 -4.53
CA ILE A 69 11.13 -5.97 -5.04
C ILE A 69 10.48 -7.26 -5.51
N SER A 70 9.56 -7.82 -4.71
CA SER A 70 8.80 -9.01 -5.07
C SER A 70 7.95 -8.78 -6.31
N LEU A 71 7.29 -7.63 -6.43
CA LEU A 71 6.52 -7.26 -7.61
C LEU A 71 7.40 -7.25 -8.86
N TRP A 72 8.60 -6.66 -8.78
CA TRP A 72 9.54 -6.60 -9.90
C TRP A 72 10.01 -7.99 -10.35
N ALA A 73 10.22 -8.92 -9.41
CA ALA A 73 10.63 -10.29 -9.73
C ALA A 73 9.58 -11.05 -10.55
N VAL A 74 8.29 -10.73 -10.39
CA VAL A 74 7.17 -11.35 -11.11
C VAL A 74 6.46 -10.37 -12.06
N LYS A 75 7.14 -9.29 -12.47
CA LYS A 75 6.56 -8.19 -13.27
C LYS A 75 5.85 -8.66 -14.55
N ASP A 76 6.37 -9.71 -15.19
CA ASP A 76 5.87 -10.22 -16.47
C ASP A 76 4.50 -10.94 -16.33
N ASN A 77 4.05 -11.21 -15.11
CA ASN A 77 2.77 -11.86 -14.81
C ASN A 77 1.59 -10.89 -14.70
N TYR A 78 1.83 -9.58 -14.63
CA TYR A 78 0.76 -8.61 -14.38
C TYR A 78 0.37 -7.88 -15.66
N ARG A 79 -0.92 -8.01 -16.02
CA ARG A 79 -1.51 -7.37 -17.19
C ARG A 79 -2.50 -6.25 -16.84
N SER A 80 -2.69 -5.98 -15.55
CA SER A 80 -3.59 -4.93 -15.08
C SER A 80 -3.12 -4.32 -13.77
N ILE A 81 -3.49 -3.07 -13.57
CA ILE A 81 -3.21 -2.33 -12.33
C ILE A 81 -3.94 -2.97 -11.14
N ALA A 82 -5.13 -3.52 -11.37
CA ALA A 82 -5.86 -4.25 -10.33
C ALA A 82 -5.05 -5.45 -9.81
N ALA A 83 -4.41 -6.21 -10.70
CA ALA A 83 -3.56 -7.34 -10.30
C ALA A 83 -2.33 -6.89 -9.50
N VAL A 84 -1.68 -5.81 -9.94
CA VAL A 84 -0.54 -5.19 -9.21
C VAL A 84 -0.97 -4.74 -7.82
N LYS A 85 -2.11 -4.05 -7.72
CA LYS A 85 -2.66 -3.59 -6.45
C LYS A 85 -2.92 -4.78 -5.53
N SER A 86 -3.66 -5.79 -5.99
CA SER A 86 -3.97 -6.98 -5.20
C SER A 86 -2.70 -7.67 -4.71
N PHE A 87 -1.68 -7.81 -5.58
CA PHE A 87 -0.40 -8.38 -5.21
C PHE A 87 0.31 -7.60 -4.11
N LEU A 88 0.38 -6.27 -4.21
CA LEU A 88 1.04 -5.42 -3.22
C LEU A 88 0.34 -5.49 -1.86
N TYR A 89 -0.99 -5.45 -1.84
CA TYR A 89 -1.77 -5.58 -0.60
C TYR A 89 -1.61 -6.98 0.02
N GLN A 90 -1.66 -8.03 -0.80
CA GLN A 90 -1.46 -9.40 -0.31
C GLN A 90 -0.07 -9.58 0.28
N THR A 91 0.98 -9.24 -0.48
CA THR A 91 2.38 -9.41 -0.06
C THR A 91 2.68 -8.63 1.23
N THR A 92 2.21 -7.39 1.32
CA THR A 92 2.40 -6.59 2.54
C THR A 92 1.61 -7.13 3.73
N THR A 93 0.40 -7.67 3.51
CA THR A 93 -0.41 -8.30 4.57
C THR A 93 0.26 -9.56 5.09
N GLU A 94 0.72 -10.45 4.21
CA GLU A 94 1.45 -11.66 4.59
C GLU A 94 2.71 -11.33 5.40
N ALA A 95 3.46 -10.29 5.00
CA ALA A 95 4.60 -9.79 5.74
C ALA A 95 4.22 -9.22 7.13
N CYS A 96 3.11 -8.49 7.23
CA CYS A 96 2.59 -7.99 8.50
C CYS A 96 2.19 -9.13 9.43
N GLU A 97 1.48 -10.14 8.93
CA GLU A 97 1.11 -11.33 9.71
C GLU A 97 2.34 -12.10 10.19
N GLY A 98 3.36 -12.22 9.34
CA GLY A 98 4.65 -12.79 9.72
C GLY A 98 5.33 -12.01 10.84
N TYR A 99 5.30 -10.68 10.77
CA TYR A 99 5.83 -9.81 11.81
C TYR A 99 5.04 -9.95 13.12
N CYS A 100 3.71 -9.89 13.08
CA CYS A 100 2.84 -10.07 14.23
C CYS A 100 3.01 -11.45 14.89
N ARG A 101 3.22 -12.52 14.12
CA ARG A 101 3.50 -13.86 14.68
C ARG A 101 4.83 -13.92 15.43
N ARG A 102 5.83 -13.13 15.02
CA ARG A 102 7.18 -13.13 15.61
C ARG A 102 7.29 -12.19 16.81
N TYR A 103 6.66 -11.02 16.75
CA TYR A 103 6.85 -9.93 17.71
C TYR A 103 5.57 -9.52 18.45
N GLY A 104 4.39 -9.93 17.95
CA GLY A 104 3.14 -9.78 18.66
C GLY A 104 2.97 -10.89 19.70
N LYS A 105 2.34 -10.55 20.83
CA LYS A 105 1.64 -11.59 21.61
C LYS A 105 0.54 -12.17 20.70
N PRO A 106 0.30 -13.49 20.71
CA PRO A 106 -0.63 -14.12 19.78
C PRO A 106 -2.00 -13.47 19.91
N VAL A 107 -2.44 -12.74 18.88
CA VAL A 107 -3.85 -12.44 18.68
C VAL A 107 -4.40 -13.68 18.02
N ILE A 108 -5.09 -14.51 18.80
CA ILE A 108 -6.01 -15.51 18.24
C ILE A 108 -7.01 -14.67 17.45
N SER A 109 -6.88 -14.67 16.12
CA SER A 109 -7.92 -14.20 15.22
C SER A 109 -9.09 -15.15 15.41
N THR A 110 -10.00 -14.82 16.30
CA THR A 110 -11.33 -15.40 16.27
C THR A 110 -11.94 -14.91 14.97
N VAL A 111 -11.97 -15.80 13.99
CA VAL A 111 -12.92 -15.79 12.88
C VAL A 111 -14.28 -15.48 13.49
N ASP A 112 -14.78 -14.28 13.23
CA ASP A 112 -16.21 -13.93 13.07
C ASP A 112 -16.37 -12.41 13.12
N THR A 113 -16.71 -11.81 11.99
CA THR A 113 -17.98 -11.09 11.80
C THR A 113 -17.98 -10.33 10.47
N VAL A 114 -18.79 -10.84 9.54
CA VAL A 114 -19.84 -10.12 8.82
C VAL A 114 -19.65 -8.60 8.73
N TYR A 115 -19.45 -8.09 7.52
CA TYR A 115 -19.64 -6.68 7.15
C TYR A 115 -20.90 -6.08 7.81
N PRO A 116 -20.80 -4.97 8.55
CA PRO A 116 -21.92 -4.07 8.75
C PRO A 116 -21.65 -2.77 8.01
N SER A 117 -22.43 -2.55 6.96
CA SER A 117 -22.66 -1.26 6.31
C SER A 117 -23.34 -0.27 7.28
N ALA A 118 -22.65 0.81 7.71
CA ALA A 118 -23.25 2.05 8.21
C ALA A 118 -22.19 3.19 8.35
N PRO A 119 -22.57 4.48 8.24
CA PRO A 119 -21.66 5.56 7.82
C PRO A 119 -20.88 6.21 8.97
N LEU A 120 -19.63 6.60 8.65
CA LEU A 120 -18.72 7.33 9.54
C LEU A 120 -19.21 8.75 9.83
N ASN A 121 -19.48 9.04 11.11
CA ASN A 121 -19.86 10.36 11.62
C ASN A 121 -18.60 11.25 11.73
N ARG A 122 -18.53 12.33 10.92
CA ARG A 122 -17.35 13.20 10.71
C ARG A 122 -16.80 13.93 11.93
N ARG A 123 -17.50 13.93 13.08
CA ARG A 123 -17.15 14.81 14.22
C ARG A 123 -16.06 14.29 15.15
N HIS A 124 -15.65 13.02 15.04
CA HIS A 124 -14.63 12.44 15.93
C HIS A 124 -13.18 12.59 15.42
N MET A 125 -12.98 13.14 14.22
CA MET A 125 -11.65 13.20 13.60
C MET A 125 -10.89 14.51 13.89
N GLU A 126 -11.57 15.53 14.42
CA GLU A 126 -10.97 16.85 14.66
C GLU A 126 -10.31 16.98 16.05
N GLU A 127 -10.72 16.19 17.04
CA GLU A 127 -10.15 16.30 18.40
C GLU A 127 -8.82 15.56 18.58
N THR A 128 -8.54 14.50 17.80
CA THR A 128 -7.33 13.68 18.02
C THR A 128 -6.07 14.23 17.34
N VAL A 129 -6.19 15.24 16.46
CA VAL A 129 -5.04 15.79 15.71
C VAL A 129 -4.31 16.89 16.49
N GLN A 130 -4.95 17.50 17.49
CA GLN A 130 -4.40 18.68 18.17
C GLN A 130 -3.53 18.40 19.39
N GLU A 131 -3.53 17.18 19.95
CA GLU A 131 -2.78 16.89 21.20
C GLU A 131 -1.36 16.33 21.01
N HIS A 132 -0.89 16.08 19.78
CA HIS A 132 0.40 15.41 19.54
C HIS A 132 1.46 16.25 18.80
N TRP A 133 1.32 17.58 18.79
CA TRP A 133 2.33 18.49 18.23
C TRP A 133 2.70 19.63 19.18
N VAL A 134 3.36 19.28 20.29
CA VAL A 134 4.26 20.18 21.03
C VAL A 134 5.62 19.50 21.16
#